data_AF-A0A939G0I6-F1
#
_entry.id   AF-A0A939G0I6-F1
#
_cell.length_a   1.000
_cell.length_b   1.000
_cell.length_c   1.000
_cell.angle_alpha   90.00
_cell.angle_beta   90.00
_cell.angle_gamma   90.00
#
_symmetry.space_group_name_H-M   'P 1'
#
loop_
_entity.id
_entity.type
_entity.pdbx_description
1 polymer ?
#
loop_
_entity_poly.entity_id
_entity_poly.type
_entity_poly.pdbx_seq_one_letter_code
_entity_poly.pdbx_strand_id
1 'polypeptide(L)'
;MSPIIRSALFKRQLIEITSGYRVRAGSKIALQFVDQIEAGVRFIVAKPLACKVYARVEGREFRKWGLQDFPVSIFFRLEGEDAIILEALYAHRMNIAARLPKDVE
;
A
#
# COMPACT_ATOMS: atom_id res chain seq x y z
N MET A 1 17.16 -10.87 -1.53
CA MET A 1 15.91 -10.49 -0.83
C MET A 1 15.62 -9.07 -1.26
N SER A 2 14.55 -8.86 -2.04
CA SER A 2 14.17 -7.55 -2.58
C SER A 2 14.02 -6.50 -1.48
N PRO A 3 14.74 -5.37 -1.51
CA PRO A 3 14.59 -4.34 -0.49
C PRO A 3 13.17 -3.75 -0.53
N ILE A 4 12.48 -3.75 0.62
CA ILE A 4 11.24 -2.98 0.81
C ILE A 4 11.58 -1.60 1.33
N ILE A 5 11.06 -0.59 0.63
CA ILE A 5 11.09 0.80 1.06
C ILE A 5 9.64 1.22 1.34
N ARG A 6 9.40 1.78 2.53
CA ARG A 6 8.11 2.39 2.88
C ARG A 6 8.24 3.90 2.71
N SER A 7 7.46 4.48 1.81
CA SER A 7 7.46 5.93 1.59
C SER A 7 7.03 6.68 2.87
N ALA A 8 7.34 7.97 2.96
CA ALA A 8 6.89 8.81 4.06
C ALA A 8 5.35 8.88 4.13
N LEU A 9 4.68 8.94 2.98
CA LEU A 9 3.23 8.96 2.87
C LEU A 9 2.61 7.66 3.40
N PHE A 10 3.15 6.51 2.98
CA PHE A 10 2.70 5.21 3.45
C PHE A 10 2.79 5.10 4.97
N LYS A 11 3.95 5.48 5.55
CA LYS A 11 4.16 5.45 7.01
C LYS A 11 3.15 6.34 7.75
N ARG A 12 2.93 7.57 7.26
CA ARG A 12 1.97 8.50 7.84
C ARG A 12 0.54 7.94 7.80
N GLN A 13 0.11 7.45 6.64
CA GLN A 13 -1.23 6.88 6.48
C GLN A 13 -1.44 5.63 7.34
N LEU A 14 -0.43 4.77 7.48
CA LEU A 14 -0.51 3.60 8.34
C LEU A 14 -0.83 4.01 9.79
N ILE A 15 -0.14 5.03 10.31
CA ILE A 15 -0.36 5.56 11.66
C ILE A 15 -1.77 6.16 11.77
N GLU A 16 -2.16 7.03 10.84
CA GLU A 16 -3.45 7.72 10.85
C GLU A 16 -4.64 6.75 10.79
N ILE A 17 -4.58 5.78 9.87
CA ILE A 17 -5.67 4.80 9.68
C ILE A 17 -5.76 3.87 10.89
N THR A 18 -4.63 3.38 11.40
CA THR A 18 -4.59 2.51 12.60
C THR A 18 -5.15 3.24 13.82
N SER A 19 -4.73 4.50 14.03
CA SER A 19 -5.28 5.35 15.09
C SER A 19 -6.79 5.55 14.92
N GLY A 20 -7.24 5.80 13.69
CA GLY A 20 -8.66 5.90 13.36
C GLY A 20 -9.47 4.64 13.70
N TYR A 21 -8.95 3.44 13.41
CA TYR A 21 -9.58 2.19 13.82
C TYR A 21 -9.59 2.02 15.34
N ARG A 22 -8.49 2.35 16.02
CA ARG A 22 -8.41 2.26 17.48
C ARG A 22 -9.47 3.12 18.16
N VAL A 23 -9.64 4.36 17.70
CA VAL A 23 -10.61 5.31 18.27
C VAL A 23 -12.05 4.89 17.96
N ARG A 24 -12.35 4.46 16.73
CA ARG A 24 -13.74 4.20 16.30
C ARG A 24 -14.24 2.78 16.59
N ALA A 25 -13.36 1.80 16.56
CA ALA A 25 -13.71 0.37 16.60
C ALA A 25 -12.93 -0.42 17.66
N GLY A 26 -12.03 0.24 18.41
CA GLY A 26 -11.26 -0.35 19.49
C GLY A 26 -9.93 -0.97 19.05
N SER A 27 -9.07 -1.24 20.05
CA SER A 27 -7.70 -1.72 19.83
C SER A 27 -7.63 -3.07 19.11
N LYS A 28 -8.62 -3.95 19.30
CA LYS A 28 -8.65 -5.27 18.64
C LYS A 28 -8.72 -5.13 17.12
N ILE A 29 -9.61 -4.27 16.62
CA ILE A 29 -9.78 -4.03 15.18
C ILE A 29 -8.55 -3.32 14.61
N ALA A 30 -7.97 -2.37 15.36
CA ALA A 30 -6.74 -1.70 14.95
C ALA A 30 -5.56 -2.67 14.79
N LEU A 31 -5.42 -3.65 15.69
CA LEU A 31 -4.39 -4.67 15.58
C LEU A 31 -4.61 -5.58 14.36
N GLN A 32 -5.84 -6.04 14.14
CA GLN A 32 -6.20 -6.83 12.96
C GLN A 32 -5.89 -6.09 11.64
N PHE A 33 -6.05 -4.76 11.62
CA PHE A 33 -5.68 -3.95 10.46
C PHE A 33 -4.17 -3.99 10.21
N VAL A 34 -3.35 -3.85 11.25
CA VAL A 34 -1.89 -3.94 11.14
C VAL A 34 -1.46 -5.33 10.67
N ASP A 35 -2.05 -6.39 11.24
CA ASP A 35 -1.76 -7.78 10.84
C ASP A 35 -2.07 -8.02 9.35
N GLN A 36 -3.18 -7.48 8.86
CA GLN A 36 -3.57 -7.55 7.44
C GLN A 36 -2.60 -6.77 6.53
N ILE A 37 -2.12 -5.60 6.99
CA ILE A 37 -1.08 -4.85 6.28
C ILE A 37 0.20 -5.69 6.17
N GLU A 38 0.66 -6.31 7.27
CA GLU A 38 1.86 -7.13 7.27
C GLU A 38 1.72 -8.38 6.41
N ALA A 39 0.56 -9.05 6.45
CA ALA A 39 0.25 -10.17 5.56
C ALA A 39 0.26 -9.74 4.09
N GLY A 40 -0.34 -8.59 3.75
CA GLY A 40 -0.31 -8.03 2.41
C GLY A 40 1.10 -7.69 1.93
N VAL A 41 1.92 -7.08 2.78
CA VAL A 41 3.32 -6.78 2.47
C VAL A 41 4.11 -8.07 2.23
N ARG A 42 3.96 -9.09 3.08
CA ARG A 42 4.62 -10.40 2.87
C ARG A 42 4.23 -11.02 1.54
N PHE A 43 2.95 -10.94 1.16
CA PHE A 43 2.49 -11.42 -0.15
C PHE A 43 3.14 -10.64 -1.31
N ILE A 44 3.17 -9.32 -1.22
CA ILE A 44 3.78 -8.45 -2.23
C ILE A 44 5.27 -8.78 -2.41
N VAL A 45 6.01 -9.06 -1.34
CA VAL A 45 7.42 -9.47 -1.42
C VAL A 45 7.56 -10.80 -2.13
N ALA A 46 6.74 -11.77 -1.77
CA ALA A 46 6.85 -13.12 -2.30
C ALA A 46 6.44 -13.19 -3.78
N LYS A 47 5.45 -12.38 -4.20
CA LYS A 47 4.84 -12.45 -5.52
C LYS A 47 4.43 -11.05 -6.06
N PRO A 48 5.38 -10.12 -6.26
CA PRO A 48 5.06 -8.74 -6.65
C PRO A 48 4.34 -8.66 -8.00
N LEU A 49 4.71 -9.53 -8.93
CA LEU A 49 4.13 -9.57 -10.28
C LEU A 49 2.72 -10.17 -10.32
N ALA A 50 2.28 -10.88 -9.28
CA ALA A 50 0.92 -11.37 -9.15
C ALA A 50 -0.09 -10.25 -8.84
N CYS A 51 0.38 -9.12 -8.31
CA CYS A 51 -0.45 -7.94 -8.11
C CYS A 51 -0.69 -7.24 -9.45
N LYS A 52 -1.97 -7.00 -9.79
CA LYS A 52 -2.34 -6.33 -11.04
C LYS A 52 -1.77 -4.92 -11.10
N VAL A 53 -1.34 -4.51 -12.30
CA VAL A 53 -1.03 -3.11 -12.60
C VAL A 53 -2.32 -2.31 -12.51
N TYR A 54 -2.31 -1.30 -11.66
CA TYR A 54 -3.44 -0.39 -11.45
C TYR A 54 -3.35 0.83 -12.36
N ALA A 55 -2.17 1.42 -12.49
CA ALA A 55 -1.93 2.60 -13.30
C ALA A 55 -0.49 2.61 -13.83
N ARG A 56 -0.28 3.33 -14.93
CA ARG A 56 1.03 3.69 -15.43
C ARG A 56 1.15 5.20 -15.41
N VAL A 57 2.17 5.73 -14.74
CA VAL A 57 2.44 7.17 -14.65
C VAL A 57 3.91 7.35 -14.98
N GLU A 58 4.21 8.17 -15.98
CA GLU A 58 5.60 8.52 -16.37
C GLU A 58 6.50 7.30 -16.60
N GLY A 59 5.97 6.27 -17.26
CA GLY A 59 6.69 5.02 -17.52
C GLY A 59 6.83 4.08 -16.32
N ARG A 60 6.37 4.47 -15.13
CA ARG A 60 6.38 3.62 -13.92
C ARG A 60 5.06 2.88 -13.76
N GLU A 61 5.14 1.57 -13.50
CA GLU A 61 3.96 0.74 -13.22
C GLU A 61 3.62 0.75 -11.72
N PHE A 62 2.44 1.26 -11.39
CA PHE A 62 1.90 1.19 -10.05
C PHE A 62 0.97 -0.01 -9.93
N ARG A 63 1.19 -0.80 -8.88
CA ARG A 63 0.47 -2.02 -8.56
C ARG A 63 -0.31 -1.85 -7.26
N LYS A 64 -1.36 -2.64 -7.12
CA LYS A 64 -2.29 -2.57 -5.99
C LYS A 64 -2.55 -3.95 -5.41
N TRP A 65 -2.60 -4.04 -4.09
CA TRP A 65 -3.11 -5.20 -3.36
C TRP A 65 -4.22 -4.77 -2.40
N GLY A 66 -5.40 -5.37 -2.51
CA GLY A 66 -6.51 -5.10 -1.59
C GLY A 66 -6.39 -5.94 -0.33
N LEU A 67 -6.56 -5.32 0.84
CA LEU A 67 -6.72 -6.07 2.08
C LEU A 67 -8.09 -6.74 2.09
N GLN A 68 -8.18 -7.96 2.62
CA GLN A 68 -9.40 -8.76 2.56
C GLN A 68 -10.51 -8.20 3.44
N ASP A 69 -10.21 -7.93 4.71
CA ASP A 69 -11.20 -7.54 5.72
C ASP A 69 -11.33 -6.02 5.91
N PHE A 70 -10.49 -5.26 5.19
CA PHE A 70 -10.43 -3.81 5.34
C PHE A 70 -10.59 -3.14 3.98
N PRO A 71 -11.37 -2.04 3.89
CA PRO A 71 -11.59 -1.30 2.65
C PRO A 71 -10.36 -0.48 2.21
N VAL A 72 -9.14 -0.96 2.49
CA VAL A 72 -7.85 -0.33 2.24
C VAL A 72 -7.02 -1.22 1.32
N SER A 73 -6.26 -0.59 0.42
CA SER A 73 -5.34 -1.26 -0.48
C SER A 73 -3.95 -0.66 -0.36
N ILE A 74 -2.95 -1.53 -0.46
CA ILE A 74 -1.54 -1.16 -0.53
C ILE A 74 -1.22 -0.81 -1.98
N PHE A 75 -0.74 0.41 -2.19
CA PHE A 75 -0.16 0.86 -3.46
C PHE A 75 1.34 0.77 -3.40
N PHE A 76 1.93 0.23 -4.45
CA PHE A 76 3.36 0.08 -4.55
C PHE A 76 3.82 0.10 -6.00
N ARG A 77 5.12 0.26 -6.19
CA ARG A 77 5.78 0.12 -7.48
C ARG A 77 7.05 -0.69 -7.34
N LEU A 78 7.52 -1.22 -8.45
CA LEU A 78 8.82 -1.85 -8.57
C LEU A 78 9.81 -0.79 -9.06
N GLU A 79 11.00 -0.75 -8.46
CA GLU A 79 12.07 0.16 -8.80
C GLU A 79 13.33 -0.65 -9.09
N GLY A 80 13.94 -0.43 -10.25
CA GLY A 80 15.04 -1.27 -10.73
C GLY A 80 14.65 -2.75 -10.82
N GLU A 81 15.63 -3.64 -10.67
CA GLU A 81 15.42 -5.08 -10.80
C GLU A 81 14.75 -5.71 -9.57
N ASP A 82 14.95 -5.14 -8.38
CA ASP A 82 14.62 -5.84 -7.12
C ASP A 82 13.96 -4.99 -6.04
N ALA A 83 13.81 -3.67 -6.18
CA ALA A 83 13.26 -2.87 -5.08
C ALA A 83 11.73 -2.77 -5.16
N ILE A 84 11.08 -2.89 -3.99
CA ILE A 84 9.63 -2.69 -3.83
C ILE A 84 9.42 -1.43 -3.00
N ILE A 85 8.76 -0.43 -3.59
CA ILE A 85 8.44 0.82 -2.91
C ILE A 85 6.96 0.82 -2.57
N LEU A 86 6.63 0.74 -1.28
CA LEU A 86 5.27 0.91 -0.77
C LEU A 86 4.95 2.40 -0.71
N GLU A 87 4.12 2.86 -1.64
CA GLU A 87 3.86 4.27 -1.91
C GLU A 87 2.78 4.85 -1.01
N ALA A 88 1.67 4.14 -0.85
CA ALA A 88 0.51 4.67 -0.15
C ALA A 88 -0.49 3.57 0.26
N LEU A 89 -1.41 3.96 1.14
CA LEU A 89 -2.63 3.25 1.49
C LEU A 89 -3.83 4.03 0.97
N TYR A 90 -4.71 3.37 0.23
CA TYR A 90 -5.90 4.00 -0.33
C TYR A 90 -7.16 3.18 -0.15
N ALA A 91 -8.31 3.84 -0.07
CA ALA A 91 -9.58 3.13 -0.03
C ALA A 91 -9.79 2.31 -1.32
N HIS A 92 -10.38 1.10 -1.22
CA HIS A 92 -10.53 0.18 -2.36
C HIS A 92 -11.18 0.83 -3.59
N ARG A 93 -12.17 1.69 -3.37
CA ARG A 93 -12.99 2.35 -4.41
C ARG A 93 -12.50 3.75 -4.79
N MET A 94 -11.38 4.22 -4.25
CA MET A 94 -10.87 5.54 -4.61
C MET A 94 -10.32 5.50 -6.04
N ASN A 95 -10.66 6.50 -6.87
CA ASN A 95 -9.94 6.73 -8.13
C ASN A 95 -8.64 7.47 -7.79
N ILE A 96 -7.54 6.73 -7.79
CA ILE A 96 -6.24 7.17 -7.29
C ILE A 96 -5.38 7.69 -8.44
N ALA A 97 -5.72 7.37 -9.70
CA ALA A 97 -4.98 7.85 -10.87
C ALA A 97 -4.83 9.39 -10.90
N ALA A 98 -5.82 10.11 -10.36
CA ALA A 98 -5.79 11.58 -10.24
C ALA A 98 -4.93 12.11 -9.07
N ARG A 99 -4.46 11.24 -8.17
CA ARG A 99 -3.73 11.57 -6.94
C ARG A 99 -2.33 10.96 -6.86
N LEU A 100 -1.93 10.19 -7.88
CA LEU A 100 -0.55 9.77 -8.01
C LEU A 100 0.31 11.02 -8.22
N PRO A 101 1.46 11.14 -7.51
CA PRO A 101 2.36 12.26 -7.73
C PRO A 101 2.73 12.29 -9.21
N LYS A 102 2.44 13.42 -9.86
CA LYS A 102 2.85 13.71 -11.24
C LYS A 102 4.28 14.24 -11.30
N ASP A 103 4.92 14.40 -10.15
CA ASP A 103 6.25 14.94 -10.00
C ASP A 103 7.03 13.97 -9.10
N VAL A 104 7.70 13.00 -9.71
CA VAL A 104 8.85 12.35 -9.08
C VAL A 104 10.04 12.60 -9.99
N GLU A 105 10.60 13.81 -9.87
CA GLU A 105 11.97 14.12 -10.34
C GLU A 105 12.97 13.10 -9.79
#